data_AF-A0A5E4JRS4-F1
#
_entry.id   AF-A0A5E4JRS4-F1
#
_cell.length_a   1.000
_cell.length_b   1.000
_cell.length_c   1.000
_cell.angle_alpha   90.00
_cell.angle_beta   90.00
_cell.angle_gamma   90.00
#
_symmetry.space_group_name_H-M   'P 1'
#
loop_
_entity.id
_entity.type
_entity.pdbx_description
1 polymer ?
#
loop_
_entity_poly.entity_id
_entity_poly.type
_entity_poly.pdbx_seq_one_letter_code
_entity_poly.pdbx_strand_id
1 'polypeptide(L)'
;MVSGNCAVCGKAGADTLLFEGIYNGSVRPVCRFCSVNEKITLVKKPTEEQLKEAEKRQSVRQLMEKLSSPQAKIMSKDSMIAHKNLAKLKFPSMKQEHTDLVQNYDWVLKQARRHRKLSTTQLAQMAGIDRSQLESLESGQVFTGFEKVVEKIEKVLDVKIIKNYEPIARINRTPEQRKEVEKEILTSVNQKVAEQKKRGIFSFFKRDQDEKENADLRSDYDSTNIADIRKEMAQEAESPREIQHKVIDVEKLKEQKKEEHNKRISQVRTQIESEDFDFSDRKKLDNIKLQDLAELKKMRDSRGR
;
A
#
# COMPACT_ATOMS: atom_id res chain seq x y z
N MET A 1 36.84 26.04 31.47
CA MET A 1 36.31 27.38 31.12
C MET A 1 37.23 27.96 30.05
N VAL A 2 36.68 28.68 29.08
CA VAL A 2 37.49 29.26 27.98
C VAL A 2 38.10 30.57 28.48
N SER A 3 39.43 30.63 28.54
CA SER A 3 40.18 31.86 28.83
C SER A 3 40.18 32.74 27.58
N GLY A 4 39.65 33.96 27.69
CA GLY A 4 39.58 34.91 26.58
C GLY A 4 38.63 36.07 26.86
N ASN A 5 38.45 36.92 25.86
CA ASN A 5 37.48 38.03 25.89
C ASN A 5 36.28 37.68 25.00
N CYS A 6 35.10 38.19 25.34
CA CYS A 6 33.91 38.04 24.50
C CYS A 6 34.18 38.65 23.10
N ALA A 7 33.96 37.87 22.05
CA ALA A 7 34.21 38.31 20.67
C ALA A 7 33.33 39.48 20.21
N VAL A 8 32.21 39.73 20.90
CA VAL A 8 31.26 40.80 20.58
C VAL A 8 31.51 42.05 21.42
N CYS A 9 31.56 41.92 22.75
CA CYS A 9 31.64 43.07 23.66
C CYS A 9 33.02 43.30 24.30
N GLY A 10 34.01 42.43 24.05
CA GLY A 10 35.38 42.58 24.55
C GLY A 10 35.57 42.34 26.05
N LYS A 11 34.51 42.08 26.82
CA LYS A 11 34.61 41.80 28.27
C LYS A 11 35.45 40.56 28.53
N ALA A 12 36.34 40.65 29.52
CA ALA A 12 37.20 39.56 29.92
C ALA A 12 36.43 38.44 30.63
N GLY A 13 36.93 37.20 30.51
CA GLY A 13 36.35 36.03 31.18
C GLY A 13 36.42 36.05 32.71
N ALA A 14 37.16 36.99 33.31
CA ALA A 14 37.19 37.18 34.76
C ALA A 14 35.85 37.75 35.30
N ASP A 15 35.21 38.62 34.52
CA ASP A 15 34.01 39.35 34.95
C ASP A 15 32.71 38.68 34.50
N THR A 16 32.78 37.81 33.48
CA THR A 16 31.60 37.22 32.85
C THR A 16 31.82 35.77 32.41
N LEU A 17 30.78 34.94 32.56
CA LEU A 17 30.78 33.57 32.04
C LEU A 17 30.72 33.57 30.51
N LEU A 18 31.78 33.07 29.88
CA LEU A 18 31.91 32.90 28.44
C LEU A 18 31.50 31.49 28.01
N PHE A 19 30.76 31.42 26.91
CA PHE A 19 30.32 30.18 26.27
C PHE A 19 30.88 30.14 24.84
N GLU A 20 31.09 28.94 24.29
CA GLU A 20 31.43 28.80 22.87
C GLU A 20 30.16 29.03 22.04
N GLY A 21 30.21 29.98 21.11
CA GLY A 21 29.11 30.29 20.21
C GLY A 21 29.59 30.41 18.76
N ILE A 22 28.71 30.15 17.80
CA ILE A 22 29.01 30.29 16.37
C ILE A 22 28.73 31.73 15.96
N TYR A 23 29.79 32.53 15.78
CA TYR A 23 29.71 33.93 15.38
C TYR A 23 30.57 34.18 14.15
N ASN A 24 29.99 34.82 13.12
CA ASN A 24 30.63 35.09 11.83
C ASN A 24 31.30 33.83 11.20
N GLY A 25 30.62 32.68 11.28
CA GLY A 25 31.10 31.42 10.70
C GLY A 25 32.21 30.72 11.48
N SER A 26 32.62 31.22 12.65
CA SER A 26 33.66 30.62 13.49
C SER A 26 33.18 30.40 14.93
N VAL A 27 33.73 29.39 15.62
CA VAL A 27 33.46 29.18 17.05
C VAL A 27 34.30 30.15 17.85
N ARG A 28 33.65 31.06 18.58
CA ARG A 28 34.32 32.06 19.43
C ARG A 28 33.69 32.13 20.82
N PRO A 29 34.43 32.60 21.84
CA PRO A 29 33.87 32.83 23.16
C PRO A 29 32.91 34.03 23.14
N VAL A 30 31.68 33.82 23.59
CA VAL A 30 30.60 34.82 23.64
C VAL A 30 29.96 34.80 25.02
N CYS A 31 29.70 35.96 25.61
CA CYS A 31 28.99 36.04 26.89
C CYS A 31 27.48 35.84 26.71
N ARG A 32 26.78 35.42 27.78
CA ARG A 32 25.33 35.13 27.73
C ARG A 32 24.50 36.32 27.21
N PHE A 33 24.88 37.54 27.56
CA PHE A 33 24.17 38.75 27.15
C PHE A 33 24.25 38.99 25.64
N CYS A 34 25.44 38.90 25.06
CA CYS A 34 25.63 39.04 23.61
C CYS A 34 24.92 37.92 22.82
N SER A 35 24.88 36.70 23.35
CA SER A 35 24.15 35.60 22.69
C SER A 35 22.66 35.85 22.58
N VAL A 36 22.03 36.45 23.59
CA VAL A 36 20.60 36.79 23.55
C VAL A 36 20.33 37.95 22.59
N ASN A 37 21.15 39.02 22.64
CA ASN A 37 20.94 40.20 21.81
C ASN A 37 21.17 39.93 20.32
N GLU A 38 22.24 39.20 19.98
CA GLU A 38 22.60 38.91 18.60
C GLU A 38 22.06 37.56 18.10
N LYS A 39 21.27 36.86 18.93
CA LYS A 39 20.71 35.53 18.65
C LYS A 39 21.77 34.51 18.24
N ILE A 40 22.94 34.56 18.89
CA ILE A 40 24.05 33.64 18.63
C ILE A 40 23.73 32.27 19.24
N THR A 41 23.80 31.23 18.42
CA THR A 41 23.66 29.85 18.86
C THR A 41 24.84 29.44 19.74
N LEU A 42 24.56 29.12 21.00
CA LEU A 42 25.56 28.61 21.94
C LEU A 42 25.76 27.11 21.76
N VAL A 43 27.02 26.70 21.61
CA VAL A 43 27.43 25.30 21.62
C VAL A 43 27.71 24.91 23.06
N LYS A 44 26.83 24.10 23.64
CA LYS A 44 27.05 23.54 24.98
C LYS A 44 27.97 22.34 24.86
N LYS A 45 29.15 22.39 25.50
CA LYS A 45 29.96 21.19 25.66
C LYS A 45 29.16 20.16 26.46
N PRO A 46 29.11 18.89 26.02
CA PRO A 46 28.49 17.83 26.81
C PRO A 46 29.10 17.81 28.21
N THR A 47 28.30 17.55 29.23
CA THR A 47 28.84 17.34 30.58
C THR A 47 29.61 16.01 30.62
N GLU A 48 30.57 15.87 31.54
CA GLU A 48 31.31 14.61 31.67
C GLU A 48 30.39 13.41 31.95
N GLU A 49 29.28 13.65 32.65
CA GLU A 49 28.24 12.64 32.89
C GLU A 49 27.56 12.20 31.59
N GLN A 50 27.26 13.14 30.67
CA GLN A 50 26.69 12.82 29.36
C GLN A 50 27.67 12.03 28.49
N LEU A 51 28.96 12.36 28.54
CA LEU A 51 29.99 11.59 27.84
C LEU A 51 30.11 10.18 28.42
N LYS A 52 30.21 10.04 29.74
CA LYS A 52 30.24 8.74 30.44
C LYS A 52 28.97 7.93 30.18
N GLU A 53 27.81 8.56 30.04
CA GLU A 53 26.57 7.86 29.70
C GLU A 53 26.52 7.42 28.23
N ALA A 54 27.06 8.21 27.31
CA ALA A 54 27.16 7.86 25.89
C ALA A 54 28.13 6.69 25.63
N GLU A 55 29.20 6.58 26.42
CA GLU A 55 30.16 5.48 26.33
C GLU A 55 29.61 4.16 26.90
N LYS A 56 28.61 4.20 27.79
CA LYS A 56 27.96 2.99 28.32
C LYS A 56 27.22 2.28 27.19
N ARG A 57 27.65 1.07 26.85
CA ARG A 57 26.92 0.16 25.95
C ARG A 57 25.59 -0.22 26.59
N GLN A 58 24.52 0.45 26.18
CA GLN A 58 23.17 0.11 26.61
C GLN A 58 22.68 -1.12 25.86
N SER A 59 22.10 -2.07 26.59
CA SER A 59 21.43 -3.22 25.95
C SER A 59 20.13 -2.77 25.28
N VAL A 60 19.66 -3.52 24.28
CA VAL A 60 18.38 -3.26 23.59
C VAL A 60 17.23 -3.16 24.59
N ARG A 61 17.24 -3.98 25.66
CA ARG A 61 16.23 -3.94 26.72
C ARG A 61 16.24 -2.61 27.48
N GLN A 62 17.40 -2.13 27.90
CA GLN A 62 17.55 -0.84 28.60
C GLN A 62 17.16 0.34 27.70
N LEU A 63 17.46 0.25 26.41
CA LEU A 63 17.05 1.26 25.43
C LEU A 63 15.52 1.31 25.29
N MET A 64 14.86 0.15 25.19
CA MET A 64 13.40 0.05 25.16
C MET A 64 12.77 0.54 26.47
N GLU A 65 13.39 0.27 27.61
CA GLU A 65 12.93 0.74 28.92
C GLU A 65 13.04 2.26 29.05
N LYS A 66 14.12 2.87 28.55
CA LYS A 66 14.26 4.33 28.48
C LYS A 66 13.23 4.98 27.55
N LEU A 67 12.96 4.38 26.38
CA LEU A 67 11.96 4.89 25.45
C LEU A 67 10.52 4.72 25.95
N SER A 68 10.25 3.68 26.73
CA SER A 68 8.93 3.41 27.31
C SER A 68 8.71 4.05 28.69
N SER A 69 9.78 4.54 29.33
CA SER A 69 9.71 5.15 30.65
C SER A 69 8.75 6.36 30.67
N PRO A 70 7.87 6.48 31.69
CA PRO A 70 6.90 7.57 31.80
C PRO A 70 7.51 8.97 31.79
N GLN A 71 8.79 9.10 32.15
CA GLN A 71 9.51 10.38 32.13
C GLN A 71 9.82 10.89 30.71
N ALA A 72 9.87 10.01 29.70
CA ALA A 72 9.94 10.41 28.29
C ALA A 72 8.61 11.04 27.80
N LYS A 73 7.53 11.01 28.59
CA LYS A 73 6.21 11.54 28.23
C LYS A 73 5.99 13.01 28.59
N ILE A 74 6.98 13.72 29.15
CA ILE A 74 6.92 15.19 29.21
C ILE A 74 7.33 15.76 27.85
N MET A 75 6.67 15.29 26.79
CA MET A 75 6.70 15.98 25.51
C MET A 75 5.96 17.29 25.72
N SER A 76 6.54 18.41 25.28
CA SER A 76 5.84 19.70 25.34
C SER A 76 4.48 19.58 24.67
N LYS A 77 3.48 20.33 25.14
CA LYS A 77 2.14 20.32 24.54
C LYS A 77 2.21 20.55 23.02
N ASP A 78 3.15 21.39 22.57
CA ASP A 78 3.41 21.66 21.16
C ASP A 78 3.94 20.43 20.41
N SER A 79 4.82 19.65 21.03
CA SER A 79 5.30 18.39 20.46
C SER A 79 4.17 17.37 20.33
N MET A 80 3.28 17.27 21.33
CA MET A 80 2.09 16.42 21.20
C MET A 80 1.14 16.89 20.09
N ILE A 81 0.95 18.20 19.92
CA ILE A 81 0.15 18.75 18.82
C ILE A 81 0.80 18.43 17.48
N ALA A 82 2.12 18.61 17.36
CA ALA A 82 2.87 18.26 16.16
C ALA A 82 2.74 16.76 15.84
N HIS A 83 2.91 15.87 16.82
CA HIS A 83 2.72 14.43 16.62
C HIS A 83 1.28 14.06 16.25
N LYS A 84 0.26 14.70 16.84
CA LYS A 84 -1.14 14.52 16.43
C LYS A 84 -1.38 15.00 15.01
N ASN A 85 -0.77 16.11 14.60
CA ASN A 85 -0.87 16.62 13.24
C ASN A 85 -0.15 15.71 12.24
N LEU A 86 1.05 15.21 12.59
CA LEU A 86 1.79 14.23 11.80
C LEU A 86 1.02 12.92 11.66
N ALA A 87 0.37 12.43 12.71
CA ALA A 87 -0.48 11.24 12.66
C ALA A 87 -1.75 11.44 11.80
N LYS A 88 -2.24 12.69 11.68
CA LYS A 88 -3.34 13.06 10.80
C LYS A 88 -2.91 13.21 9.34
N LEU A 89 -1.62 13.40 9.05
CA LEU A 89 -1.06 13.28 7.71
C LEU A 89 -1.06 11.79 7.35
N LYS A 90 -2.23 11.28 6.97
CA LYS A 90 -2.36 9.96 6.37
C LYS A 90 -1.46 9.95 5.14
N PHE A 91 -0.54 8.98 5.07
CA PHE A 91 0.16 8.72 3.83
C PHE A 91 -0.88 8.49 2.74
N PRO A 92 -0.77 9.19 1.60
CA PRO A 92 -1.68 8.94 0.49
C PRO A 92 -1.63 7.47 0.12
N SER A 93 -2.77 6.90 -0.25
CA SER A 93 -2.81 5.55 -0.80
C SER A 93 -1.84 5.44 -1.97
N MET A 94 -1.20 4.28 -2.12
CA MET A 94 -0.36 4.01 -3.28
C MET A 94 -1.20 4.18 -4.55
N LYS A 95 -0.71 4.98 -5.48
CA LYS A 95 -1.38 5.23 -6.76
C LYS A 95 -1.36 3.95 -7.60
N GLN A 96 -2.49 3.63 -8.20
CA GLN A 96 -2.60 2.52 -9.14
C GLN A 96 -2.40 3.08 -10.55
N GLU A 97 -1.38 2.60 -11.24
CA GLU A 97 -1.18 2.90 -12.64
C GLU A 97 -2.01 1.95 -13.51
N HIS A 98 -2.71 2.51 -14.50
CA HIS A 98 -3.44 1.74 -15.50
C HIS A 98 -2.86 2.02 -16.89
N THR A 99 -2.79 1.00 -17.74
CA THR A 99 -2.23 1.14 -19.10
C THR A 99 -2.99 2.17 -19.93
N ASP A 100 -4.32 2.18 -19.79
CA ASP A 100 -5.23 2.94 -20.64
C ASP A 100 -5.37 4.40 -20.22
N LEU A 101 -4.98 4.76 -19.00
CA LEU A 101 -5.06 6.12 -18.47
C LEU A 101 -3.76 6.88 -18.71
N VAL A 102 -3.86 8.19 -18.93
CA VAL A 102 -2.72 9.11 -19.02
C VAL A 102 -1.91 9.04 -17.72
N GLN A 103 -0.59 9.16 -17.83
CA GLN A 103 0.27 9.22 -16.65
C GLN A 103 -0.17 10.42 -15.79
N ASN A 104 -0.32 10.22 -14.48
CA ASN A 104 -0.82 11.23 -13.55
C ASN A 104 -2.25 11.73 -13.86
N TYR A 105 -3.13 10.85 -14.35
CA TYR A 105 -4.53 11.17 -14.60
C TYR A 105 -5.23 11.84 -13.40
N ASP A 106 -4.87 11.46 -12.16
CA ASP A 106 -5.43 12.01 -10.93
C ASP A 106 -5.17 13.52 -10.79
N TRP A 107 -3.97 13.96 -11.19
CA TRP A 107 -3.57 15.35 -11.16
C TRP A 107 -4.26 16.15 -12.26
N VAL A 108 -4.30 15.60 -13.48
CA VAL A 108 -4.98 16.22 -14.63
C VAL A 108 -6.46 16.45 -14.30
N LEU A 109 -7.12 15.45 -13.71
CA LEU A 109 -8.50 15.53 -13.27
C LEU A 109 -8.73 16.64 -12.23
N LYS A 110 -7.91 16.68 -11.18
CA LYS A 110 -7.97 17.75 -10.15
C LYS A 110 -7.76 19.13 -10.75
N GLN A 111 -6.82 19.26 -11.67
CA GLN A 111 -6.48 20.52 -12.30
C GLN A 111 -7.64 21.01 -13.19
N ALA A 112 -8.19 20.13 -14.04
CA ALA A 112 -9.35 20.41 -14.87
C ALA A 112 -10.57 20.85 -14.04
N ARG A 113 -10.86 20.14 -12.94
CA ARG A 113 -11.94 20.50 -12.02
C ARG A 113 -11.73 21.87 -11.38
N ARG A 114 -10.50 22.17 -10.93
CA ARG A 114 -10.15 23.48 -10.32
C ARG A 114 -10.28 24.63 -11.30
N HIS A 115 -9.88 24.44 -12.57
CA HIS A 115 -10.06 25.46 -13.61
C HIS A 115 -11.53 25.79 -13.85
N ARG A 116 -12.42 24.80 -13.76
CA ARG A 116 -13.88 24.98 -13.82
C ARG A 116 -14.50 25.49 -12.50
N LYS A 117 -13.70 25.64 -11.43
CA LYS A 117 -14.12 26.04 -10.08
C LYS A 117 -15.25 25.17 -9.49
N LEU A 118 -15.28 23.88 -9.85
CA LEU A 118 -16.29 22.95 -9.36
C LEU A 118 -15.82 22.24 -8.08
N SER A 119 -16.73 22.10 -7.12
CA SER A 119 -16.52 21.18 -6.01
C SER A 119 -16.63 19.72 -6.50
N THR A 120 -16.07 18.78 -5.73
CA THR A 120 -16.20 17.34 -6.03
C THR A 120 -17.66 16.90 -6.02
N THR A 121 -18.49 17.50 -5.15
CA THR A 121 -19.94 17.23 -5.09
C THR A 121 -20.68 17.73 -6.33
N GLN A 122 -20.38 18.95 -6.79
CA GLN A 122 -20.98 19.53 -7.99
C GLN A 122 -20.59 18.74 -9.23
N LEU A 123 -19.32 18.37 -9.37
CA LEU A 123 -18.85 17.57 -10.51
C LEU A 123 -19.53 16.19 -10.54
N ALA A 124 -19.63 15.52 -9.39
CA ALA A 124 -20.32 14.23 -9.28
C ALA A 124 -21.80 14.33 -9.69
N GLN A 125 -22.50 15.38 -9.23
CA GLN A 125 -23.89 15.63 -9.57
C GLN A 125 -24.07 15.95 -11.07
N MET A 126 -23.22 16.80 -11.64
CA MET A 126 -23.26 17.15 -13.06
C MET A 126 -22.98 15.95 -13.98
N ALA A 127 -22.07 15.07 -13.56
CA ALA A 127 -21.71 13.88 -14.33
C ALA A 127 -22.65 12.69 -14.08
N GLY A 128 -23.51 12.75 -13.06
CA GLY A 128 -24.38 11.64 -12.66
C GLY A 128 -23.58 10.41 -12.22
N ILE A 129 -22.60 10.64 -11.35
CA ILE A 129 -21.69 9.63 -10.79
C ILE A 129 -21.72 9.74 -9.26
N ASP A 130 -21.48 8.64 -8.57
CA ASP A 130 -21.36 8.68 -7.12
C ASP A 130 -20.11 9.45 -6.66
N ARG A 131 -20.23 10.18 -5.56
CA ARG A 131 -19.15 11.00 -5.01
C ARG A 131 -17.93 10.15 -4.63
N SER A 132 -18.14 8.96 -4.08
CA SER A 132 -17.04 8.10 -3.63
C SER A 132 -16.16 7.63 -4.79
N GLN A 133 -16.77 7.30 -5.93
CA GLN A 133 -16.06 6.89 -7.14
C GLN A 133 -15.16 8.00 -7.70
N LEU A 134 -15.66 9.24 -7.69
CA LEU A 134 -14.88 10.41 -8.12
C LEU A 134 -13.72 10.69 -7.15
N GLU A 135 -13.95 10.59 -5.84
CA GLU A 135 -12.90 10.75 -4.83
C GLU A 135 -11.82 9.66 -4.95
N SER A 136 -12.20 8.41 -5.23
CA SER A 136 -11.25 7.32 -5.52
C SER A 136 -10.40 7.63 -6.76
N LEU A 137 -11.00 8.08 -7.85
CA LEU A 137 -10.25 8.47 -9.06
C LEU A 137 -9.32 9.66 -8.80
N GLU A 138 -9.77 10.69 -8.08
CA GLU A 138 -8.92 11.81 -7.69
C GLU A 138 -7.79 11.39 -6.73
N SER A 139 -8.00 10.35 -5.92
CA SER A 139 -6.96 9.80 -5.04
C SER A 139 -5.92 8.95 -5.78
N GLY A 140 -6.16 8.62 -7.06
CA GLY A 140 -5.30 7.73 -7.85
C GLY A 140 -5.61 6.24 -7.64
N GLN A 141 -6.82 5.90 -7.19
CA GLN A 141 -7.31 4.53 -7.12
C GLN A 141 -8.19 4.24 -8.33
N VAL A 142 -8.01 3.08 -8.95
CA VAL A 142 -8.76 2.62 -10.11
C VAL A 142 -9.67 1.46 -9.67
N PHE A 143 -10.95 1.54 -9.99
CA PHE A 143 -11.94 0.50 -9.68
C PHE A 143 -12.48 -0.17 -10.95
N THR A 144 -13.12 -1.32 -10.84
CA THR A 144 -13.68 -2.04 -11.98
C THR A 144 -14.80 -1.25 -12.66
N GLY A 145 -14.70 -1.04 -13.97
CA GLY A 145 -15.66 -0.25 -14.75
C GLY A 145 -15.44 1.27 -14.70
N PHE A 146 -14.23 1.72 -14.34
CA PHE A 146 -13.87 3.14 -14.35
C PHE A 146 -14.04 3.81 -15.72
N GLU A 147 -13.95 3.07 -16.83
CA GLU A 147 -14.08 3.59 -18.20
C GLU A 147 -15.36 4.42 -18.40
N LYS A 148 -16.52 3.88 -17.99
CA LYS A 148 -17.82 4.57 -18.10
C LYS A 148 -17.87 5.85 -17.26
N VAL A 149 -17.15 5.85 -16.14
CA VAL A 149 -17.07 7.00 -15.22
C VAL A 149 -16.17 8.07 -15.82
N VAL A 150 -15.00 7.68 -16.32
CA VAL A 150 -14.05 8.59 -16.98
C VAL A 150 -14.71 9.25 -18.20
N GLU A 151 -15.40 8.50 -19.06
CA GLU A 151 -16.10 9.08 -20.22
C GLU A 151 -17.12 10.18 -19.84
N LYS A 152 -17.85 10.00 -18.73
CA LYS A 152 -18.80 11.01 -18.24
C LYS A 152 -18.08 12.25 -17.74
N ILE A 153 -16.97 12.06 -17.03
CA ILE A 153 -16.15 13.16 -16.50
C ILE A 153 -15.47 13.93 -17.64
N GLU A 154 -14.92 13.24 -18.63
CA GLU A 154 -14.30 13.84 -19.82
C GLU A 154 -15.30 14.73 -20.56
N LYS A 155 -16.56 14.30 -20.72
CA LYS A 155 -17.63 15.10 -21.34
C LYS A 155 -17.95 16.38 -20.57
N VAL A 156 -17.94 16.34 -19.24
CA VAL A 156 -18.26 17.51 -18.39
C VAL A 156 -17.08 18.48 -18.31
N LEU A 157 -15.85 17.97 -18.21
CA LEU A 157 -14.66 18.80 -18.04
C LEU A 157 -14.04 19.26 -19.37
N ASP A 158 -14.34 18.56 -20.47
CA ASP A 158 -13.74 18.71 -21.79
C ASP A 158 -12.21 18.46 -21.77
N VAL A 159 -11.82 17.32 -21.20
CA VAL A 159 -10.41 16.90 -21.04
C VAL A 159 -10.25 15.45 -21.45
N LYS A 160 -9.10 15.11 -22.06
CA LYS A 160 -8.74 13.73 -22.43
C LYS A 160 -7.87 13.10 -21.35
N ILE A 161 -8.39 12.04 -20.74
CA ILE A 161 -7.77 11.29 -19.63
C ILE A 161 -7.37 9.88 -20.11
N ILE A 162 -8.07 9.30 -21.08
CA ILE A 162 -7.74 8.01 -21.68
C ILE A 162 -6.67 8.19 -22.78
N LYS A 163 -5.54 7.47 -22.70
CA LYS A 163 -4.39 7.60 -23.64
C LYS A 163 -4.77 7.26 -25.07
N ASN A 164 -5.55 6.20 -25.23
CA ASN A 164 -5.90 5.63 -26.53
C ASN A 164 -7.40 5.82 -26.78
N TYR A 165 -7.89 7.05 -26.64
CA TYR A 165 -9.20 7.37 -27.19
C TYR A 165 -9.06 7.41 -28.72
N GLU A 166 -8.92 6.24 -29.36
CA GLU A 166 -9.71 6.05 -30.56
C GLU A 166 -11.13 6.30 -30.06
N PRO A 167 -11.81 7.39 -30.46
CA PRO A 167 -13.22 7.45 -30.18
C PRO A 167 -13.73 6.10 -30.61
N ILE A 168 -14.43 5.39 -29.71
CA ILE A 168 -15.43 4.43 -30.18
C ILE A 168 -16.25 5.36 -31.05
N ALA A 169 -15.93 5.37 -32.35
CA ALA A 169 -16.68 6.12 -33.30
C ALA A 169 -18.05 5.54 -32.99
N ARG A 170 -18.93 6.37 -32.40
CA ARG A 170 -20.34 6.16 -32.60
C ARG A 170 -20.38 6.18 -34.08
N ILE A 171 -20.31 4.98 -34.66
CA ILE A 171 -20.02 4.88 -36.05
C ILE A 171 -21.21 5.63 -36.58
N ASN A 172 -20.94 6.78 -37.19
CA ASN A 172 -21.93 7.48 -37.98
C ASN A 172 -22.08 6.61 -39.23
N ARG A 173 -22.44 5.33 -39.01
CA ARG A 173 -22.93 4.41 -40.01
C ARG A 173 -24.10 5.16 -40.53
N THR A 174 -24.02 5.50 -41.80
CA THR A 174 -25.19 5.81 -42.57
C THR A 174 -26.25 4.74 -42.27
N PRO A 175 -27.54 5.06 -42.34
CA PRO A 175 -28.62 4.09 -42.07
C PRO A 175 -28.44 2.76 -42.82
N GLU A 176 -27.78 2.80 -43.97
CA GLU A 176 -27.41 1.65 -44.80
C GLU A 176 -26.36 0.74 -44.14
N GLN A 177 -25.25 1.30 -43.64
CA GLN A 177 -24.21 0.53 -42.93
C GLN A 177 -24.73 -0.09 -41.63
N ARG A 178 -25.77 0.50 -40.99
CA ARG A 178 -26.44 -0.13 -39.84
C ARG A 178 -27.22 -1.37 -40.25
N LYS A 179 -27.97 -1.29 -41.36
CA LYS A 179 -28.75 -2.42 -41.90
C LYS A 179 -27.86 -3.58 -42.35
N GLU A 180 -26.67 -3.30 -42.90
CA GLU A 180 -25.73 -4.35 -43.30
C GLU A 180 -25.18 -5.11 -42.09
N VAL A 181 -24.78 -4.40 -41.04
CA VAL A 181 -24.27 -5.05 -39.82
C VAL A 181 -25.38 -5.78 -39.07
N GLU A 182 -26.62 -5.27 -39.08
CA GLU A 182 -27.76 -6.01 -38.55
C GLU A 182 -28.03 -7.30 -39.31
N LYS A 183 -27.95 -7.28 -40.65
CA LYS A 183 -28.07 -8.49 -41.48
C LYS A 183 -26.95 -9.49 -41.18
N GLU A 184 -25.72 -9.02 -41.03
CA GLU A 184 -24.58 -9.87 -40.70
C GLU A 184 -24.73 -10.51 -39.32
N ILE A 185 -25.15 -9.74 -38.31
CA ILE A 185 -25.48 -10.25 -36.98
C ILE A 185 -26.62 -11.27 -37.05
N LEU A 186 -27.70 -10.99 -37.77
CA LEU A 186 -28.83 -11.91 -37.97
C LEU A 186 -28.36 -13.23 -38.63
N THR A 187 -27.50 -13.16 -39.65
CA THR A 187 -26.96 -14.36 -40.29
C THR A 187 -26.08 -15.17 -39.35
N SER A 188 -25.19 -14.54 -38.59
CA SER A 188 -24.32 -15.23 -37.64
C SER A 188 -25.09 -15.85 -36.48
N VAL A 189 -26.13 -15.19 -35.97
CA VAL A 189 -27.02 -15.73 -34.93
C VAL A 189 -27.81 -16.92 -35.49
N ASN A 190 -28.39 -16.81 -36.68
CA ASN A 190 -29.10 -17.92 -37.32
C ASN A 190 -28.20 -19.13 -37.56
N GLN A 191 -26.94 -18.90 -37.95
CA GLN A 191 -25.95 -19.96 -38.14
C GLN A 191 -25.61 -20.64 -36.82
N LYS A 192 -25.38 -19.87 -35.74
CA LYS A 192 -25.15 -20.41 -34.39
C LYS A 192 -26.35 -21.17 -33.84
N VAL A 193 -27.57 -20.69 -34.07
CA VAL A 193 -28.81 -21.39 -33.68
C VAL A 193 -28.96 -22.70 -34.47
N ALA A 194 -28.65 -22.69 -35.76
CA ALA A 194 -28.67 -23.91 -36.58
C ALA A 194 -27.59 -24.93 -36.13
N GLU A 195 -26.39 -24.47 -35.78
CA GLU A 195 -25.35 -25.34 -35.21
C GLU A 195 -25.73 -25.89 -33.84
N GLN A 196 -26.32 -25.08 -32.96
CA GLN A 196 -26.81 -25.55 -31.66
C GLN A 196 -27.95 -26.56 -31.80
N LYS A 197 -28.85 -26.39 -32.79
CA LYS A 197 -29.86 -27.39 -33.15
C LYS A 197 -29.24 -28.71 -33.62
N LYS A 198 -28.18 -28.65 -34.44
CA LYS A 198 -27.43 -29.85 -34.89
C LYS A 198 -26.68 -30.55 -33.75
N ARG A 199 -26.22 -29.82 -32.75
CA ARG A 199 -25.50 -30.38 -31.59
C ARG A 199 -26.40 -31.07 -30.55
N GLY A 200 -27.71 -31.17 -30.78
CA GLY A 200 -28.60 -31.92 -29.90
C GLY A 200 -28.77 -31.33 -28.49
N ILE A 201 -28.36 -30.07 -28.27
CA ILE A 201 -28.44 -29.38 -26.97
C ILE A 201 -29.89 -29.00 -26.60
N PHE A 202 -30.85 -29.21 -27.52
CA PHE A 202 -32.29 -29.04 -27.26
C PHE A 202 -32.93 -30.21 -26.49
N SER A 203 -32.15 -31.08 -25.84
CA SER A 203 -32.66 -32.02 -24.84
C SER A 203 -32.91 -31.38 -23.47
N PHE A 204 -32.48 -30.13 -23.24
CA PHE A 204 -32.65 -29.47 -21.94
C PHE A 204 -34.05 -28.87 -21.72
N PHE A 205 -34.79 -28.53 -22.79
CA PHE A 205 -36.11 -27.89 -22.66
C PHE A 205 -37.30 -28.86 -22.57
N LYS A 206 -37.04 -30.17 -22.55
CA LYS A 206 -38.08 -31.19 -22.29
C LYS A 206 -38.13 -31.65 -20.83
N ARG A 207 -37.26 -31.12 -19.95
CA ARG A 207 -37.21 -31.52 -18.53
C ARG A 207 -38.17 -30.72 -17.63
N ASP A 208 -38.62 -29.54 -18.07
CA ASP A 208 -39.48 -28.67 -17.27
C ASP A 208 -40.98 -29.02 -17.34
N GLN A 209 -41.39 -29.91 -18.26
CA GLN A 209 -42.77 -30.41 -18.29
C GLN A 209 -43.00 -31.56 -17.29
N ASP A 210 -41.98 -32.35 -16.96
CA ASP A 210 -42.08 -33.44 -15.99
C ASP A 210 -41.90 -32.95 -14.52
N GLU A 211 -41.28 -31.78 -14.29
CA GLU A 211 -41.17 -31.21 -12.94
C GLU A 211 -42.46 -30.54 -12.44
N LYS A 212 -43.39 -30.16 -13.34
CA LYS A 212 -44.70 -29.62 -12.93
C LYS A 212 -45.68 -30.68 -12.44
N GLU A 213 -45.51 -31.96 -12.78
CA GLU A 213 -46.33 -33.05 -12.21
C GLU A 213 -45.84 -33.53 -10.84
N ASN A 214 -44.61 -33.19 -10.43
CA ASN A 214 -44.05 -33.57 -9.11
C ASN A 214 -44.07 -32.43 -8.06
N ALA A 215 -44.56 -31.24 -8.42
CA ALA A 215 -44.63 -30.10 -7.51
C ALA A 215 -45.85 -30.14 -6.55
N ASP A 216 -46.89 -30.91 -6.88
CA ASP A 216 -48.11 -31.03 -6.05
C ASP A 216 -47.97 -32.02 -4.87
N LEU A 217 -46.80 -32.66 -4.69
CA LEU A 217 -46.53 -33.63 -3.60
C LEU A 217 -45.56 -33.12 -2.52
N ARG A 218 -45.21 -31.83 -2.52
CA ARG A 218 -44.19 -31.26 -1.60
C ARG A 218 -44.68 -30.12 -0.69
N SER A 219 -45.98 -29.97 -0.43
CA SER A 219 -46.48 -28.91 0.47
C SER A 219 -46.38 -29.20 1.97
N ASP A 220 -46.05 -30.43 2.40
CA ASP A 220 -46.34 -30.84 3.79
C ASP A 220 -45.12 -31.24 4.65
N TYR A 221 -43.86 -31.01 4.23
CA TYR A 221 -42.68 -31.35 5.05
C TYR A 221 -42.00 -30.13 5.70
N ASP A 222 -42.53 -29.80 6.88
CA ASP A 222 -41.84 -29.64 8.16
C ASP A 222 -40.67 -28.65 8.33
N SER A 223 -40.97 -27.58 9.07
CA SER A 223 -40.05 -26.60 9.66
C SER A 223 -39.33 -27.07 10.94
N THR A 224 -39.23 -28.38 11.18
CA THR A 224 -38.72 -28.94 12.46
C THR A 224 -37.22 -29.27 12.48
N ASN A 225 -36.50 -29.26 11.35
CA ASN A 225 -35.13 -29.81 11.32
C ASN A 225 -33.96 -28.82 11.48
N ILE A 226 -34.20 -27.51 11.65
CA ILE A 226 -33.10 -26.53 11.79
C ILE A 226 -32.53 -26.54 13.23
N ALA A 227 -33.32 -26.94 14.23
CA ALA A 227 -32.87 -27.02 15.63
C ALA A 227 -31.98 -28.24 15.89
N ASP A 228 -32.23 -29.35 15.21
CA ASP A 228 -31.46 -30.60 15.38
C ASP A 228 -30.10 -30.53 14.66
N ILE A 229 -30.03 -29.88 13.49
CA ILE A 229 -28.75 -29.60 12.81
C ILE A 229 -27.83 -28.71 13.67
N ARG A 230 -28.39 -27.75 14.44
CA ARG A 230 -27.60 -26.94 15.37
C ARG A 230 -27.12 -27.72 16.60
N LYS A 231 -27.83 -28.77 17.02
CA LYS A 231 -27.40 -29.65 18.11
C LYS A 231 -26.31 -30.63 17.67
N GLU A 232 -26.36 -31.14 16.44
CA GLU A 232 -25.30 -31.99 15.89
C GLU A 232 -23.98 -31.21 15.70
N MET A 233 -24.01 -29.98 15.17
CA MET A 233 -22.81 -29.14 15.05
C MET A 233 -22.21 -28.71 16.40
N ALA A 234 -22.99 -28.71 17.49
CA ALA A 234 -22.49 -28.41 18.83
C ALA A 234 -21.83 -29.63 19.51
N GLN A 235 -22.10 -30.85 19.04
CA GLN A 235 -21.48 -32.08 19.54
C GLN A 235 -20.18 -32.44 18.80
N GLU A 236 -19.95 -31.88 17.61
CA GLU A 236 -18.66 -31.97 16.88
C GLU A 236 -17.63 -30.90 17.29
N ALA A 237 -17.89 -30.16 18.37
CA ALA A 237 -16.90 -29.27 18.96
C ALA A 237 -15.75 -30.12 19.57
N GLU A 238 -14.75 -30.42 18.72
CA GLU A 238 -13.48 -31.02 19.11
C GLU A 238 -12.98 -30.40 20.42
N SER A 239 -12.65 -31.25 21.38
CA SER A 239 -12.15 -30.87 22.70
C SER A 239 -11.05 -29.81 22.56
N PRO A 240 -11.01 -28.76 23.42
CA PRO A 240 -9.95 -27.74 23.40
C PRO A 240 -8.52 -28.32 23.42
N ARG A 241 -8.35 -29.58 23.83
CA ARG A 241 -7.07 -30.30 23.80
C ARG A 241 -6.65 -30.75 22.38
N GLU A 242 -7.59 -31.13 21.51
CA GLU A 242 -7.28 -31.52 20.12
C GLU A 242 -6.86 -30.32 19.28
N ILE A 243 -7.44 -29.15 19.53
CA ILE A 243 -7.04 -27.88 18.90
C ILE A 243 -5.60 -27.52 19.30
N GLN A 244 -5.22 -27.73 20.57
CA GLN A 244 -3.84 -27.46 21.04
C GLN A 244 -2.80 -28.36 20.36
N HIS A 245 -3.10 -29.64 20.13
CA HIS A 245 -2.19 -30.54 19.40
C HIS A 245 -2.03 -30.14 17.92
N LYS A 246 -3.13 -29.77 17.24
CA LYS A 246 -3.07 -29.29 15.85
C LYS A 246 -2.23 -28.00 15.71
N VAL A 247 -2.24 -27.11 16.71
CA VAL A 247 -1.41 -25.90 16.71
C VAL A 247 0.09 -26.22 16.83
N ILE A 248 0.45 -27.16 17.70
CA ILE A 248 1.85 -27.60 17.89
C ILE A 248 2.42 -28.21 16.60
N ASP A 249 1.63 -28.98 15.86
CA ASP A 249 2.08 -29.61 14.61
C ASP A 249 2.29 -28.58 13.48
N VAL A 250 1.47 -27.52 13.44
CA VAL A 250 1.65 -26.42 12.46
C VAL A 250 2.92 -25.61 12.75
N GLU A 251 3.28 -25.39 14.03
CA GLU A 251 4.52 -24.71 14.38
C GLU A 251 5.77 -25.53 14.02
N LYS A 252 5.76 -26.83 14.31
CA LYS A 252 6.84 -27.74 13.90
C LYS A 252 7.04 -27.76 12.38
N LEU A 253 5.95 -27.78 11.61
CA LEU A 253 6.01 -27.71 10.14
C LEU A 253 6.59 -26.37 9.64
N LYS A 254 6.34 -25.26 10.33
CA LYS A 254 6.93 -23.95 10.00
C LYS A 254 8.42 -23.92 10.29
N GLU A 255 8.87 -24.49 11.41
CA GLU A 255 10.29 -24.60 11.74
C GLU A 255 11.04 -25.49 10.76
N GLN A 256 10.50 -26.66 10.40
CA GLN A 256 11.08 -27.53 9.39
C GLN A 256 11.25 -26.84 8.04
N LYS A 257 10.23 -26.12 7.56
CA LYS A 257 10.32 -25.34 6.31
C LYS A 257 11.37 -24.23 6.37
N LYS A 258 11.55 -23.62 7.55
CA LYS A 258 12.57 -22.58 7.77
C LYS A 258 13.99 -23.17 7.77
N GLU A 259 14.18 -24.33 8.38
CA GLU A 259 15.46 -25.05 8.33
C GLU A 259 15.82 -25.51 6.92
N GLU A 260 14.87 -26.05 6.16
CA GLU A 260 15.08 -26.42 4.75
C GLU A 260 15.46 -25.22 3.89
N HIS A 261 14.80 -24.08 4.10
CA HIS A 261 15.12 -22.84 3.40
C HIS A 261 16.53 -22.35 3.74
N ASN A 262 16.91 -22.36 5.02
CA ASN A 262 18.26 -21.99 5.46
C ASN A 262 19.34 -22.92 4.88
N LYS A 263 19.07 -24.24 4.81
CA LYS A 263 19.97 -25.23 4.18
C LYS A 263 20.13 -24.98 2.67
N ARG A 264 19.06 -24.58 1.97
CA ARG A 264 19.15 -24.21 0.55
C ARG A 264 19.98 -22.94 0.35
N ILE A 265 19.80 -21.93 1.19
CA ILE A 265 20.58 -20.69 1.11
C ILE A 265 22.06 -20.95 1.38
N SER A 266 22.40 -21.80 2.36
CA SER A 266 23.81 -22.14 2.63
C SER A 266 24.46 -22.91 1.49
N GLN A 267 23.73 -23.82 0.82
CA GLN A 267 24.22 -24.51 -0.38
C GLN A 267 24.48 -23.55 -1.54
N VAL A 268 23.55 -22.65 -1.84
CA VAL A 268 23.74 -21.64 -2.90
C VAL A 268 24.91 -20.73 -2.56
N ARG A 269 25.09 -20.39 -1.27
CA ARG A 269 26.24 -19.59 -0.83
C ARG A 269 27.56 -20.30 -1.08
N THR A 270 27.67 -21.58 -0.75
CA THR A 270 28.89 -22.36 -1.04
C THR A 270 29.19 -22.45 -2.54
N GLN A 271 28.15 -22.51 -3.38
CA GLN A 271 28.29 -22.52 -4.84
C GLN A 271 28.72 -21.16 -5.42
N ILE A 272 28.29 -20.05 -4.83
CA ILE A 272 28.73 -18.70 -5.22
C ILE A 272 30.16 -18.43 -4.77
N GLU A 273 30.53 -18.89 -3.56
CA GLU A 273 31.89 -18.71 -3.02
C GLU A 273 32.93 -19.57 -3.76
N SER A 274 32.54 -20.65 -4.44
CA SER A 274 33.44 -21.48 -5.24
C SER A 274 33.76 -20.93 -6.64
N GLU A 275 33.46 -19.65 -6.94
CA GLU A 275 33.71 -18.94 -8.22
C GLU A 275 33.15 -19.55 -9.52
N ASP A 276 32.61 -20.78 -9.48
CA ASP A 276 32.08 -21.53 -10.64
C ASP A 276 30.60 -21.22 -10.99
N PHE A 277 29.99 -20.21 -10.37
CA PHE A 277 28.58 -19.90 -10.63
C PHE A 277 28.38 -18.91 -11.79
N ASP A 278 28.27 -19.44 -13.01
CA ASP A 278 27.93 -18.64 -14.19
C ASP A 278 26.45 -18.22 -14.18
N PHE A 279 26.21 -16.92 -13.93
CA PHE A 279 24.87 -16.31 -13.97
C PHE A 279 24.24 -16.27 -15.37
N SER A 280 25.00 -16.60 -16.42
CA SER A 280 24.51 -16.65 -17.80
C SER A 280 23.65 -17.89 -18.07
N ASP A 281 23.84 -18.97 -17.29
CA ASP A 281 23.10 -20.23 -17.43
C ASP A 281 21.71 -20.16 -16.75
N ARG A 282 20.68 -19.76 -17.50
CA ARG A 282 19.29 -19.70 -17.01
C ARG A 282 18.79 -21.03 -16.41
N LYS A 283 19.26 -22.17 -16.91
CA LYS A 283 18.86 -23.51 -16.42
C LYS A 283 19.25 -23.76 -14.96
N LYS A 284 20.29 -23.09 -14.46
CA LYS A 284 20.74 -23.20 -13.05
C LYS A 284 19.89 -22.33 -12.11
N LEU A 285 19.13 -21.38 -12.65
CA LEU A 285 18.29 -20.44 -11.89
C LEU A 285 16.85 -20.94 -11.69
N ASP A 286 16.40 -21.97 -12.42
CA ASP A 286 15.01 -22.45 -12.38
C ASP A 286 14.57 -22.97 -10.99
N ASN A 287 15.53 -23.38 -10.15
CA ASN A 287 15.27 -23.87 -8.79
C ASN A 287 15.34 -22.79 -7.70
N ILE A 288 15.70 -21.55 -8.04
CA ILE A 288 15.90 -20.46 -7.08
C ILE A 288 14.65 -19.60 -7.05
N LYS A 289 14.04 -19.44 -5.86
CA LYS A 289 12.85 -18.59 -5.72
C LYS A 289 13.25 -17.13 -5.80
N LEU A 290 12.31 -16.28 -6.23
CA LEU A 290 12.51 -14.82 -6.29
C LEU A 290 12.97 -14.21 -4.96
N GLN A 291 12.53 -14.81 -3.84
CA GLN A 291 12.92 -14.40 -2.48
C GLN A 291 14.41 -14.64 -2.21
N ASP A 292 14.95 -15.77 -2.64
CA ASP A 292 16.37 -16.14 -2.47
C ASP A 292 17.27 -15.15 -3.24
N LEU A 293 16.86 -14.76 -4.45
CA LEU A 293 17.58 -13.76 -5.26
C LEU A 293 17.62 -12.38 -4.59
N ALA A 294 16.54 -11.99 -3.90
CA ALA A 294 16.50 -10.71 -3.18
C ALA A 294 17.45 -10.70 -1.98
N GLU A 295 17.60 -11.81 -1.27
CA GLU A 295 18.56 -11.95 -0.17
C GLU A 295 20.01 -11.97 -0.66
N LEU A 296 20.30 -12.69 -1.75
CA LEU A 296 21.62 -12.70 -2.38
C LEU A 296 22.05 -11.30 -2.82
N LYS A 297 21.12 -10.51 -3.38
CA LYS A 297 21.38 -9.11 -3.73
C LYS A 297 21.72 -8.26 -2.51
N LYS A 298 20.94 -8.37 -1.42
CA LYS A 298 21.22 -7.64 -0.16
C LYS A 298 22.62 -7.96 0.39
N MET A 299 23.03 -9.21 0.30
CA MET A 299 24.35 -9.68 0.76
C MET A 299 25.51 -9.17 -0.11
N ARG A 300 25.31 -9.08 -1.42
CA ARG A 300 26.31 -8.49 -2.32
C ARG A 300 26.47 -7.00 -2.04
N ASP A 301 25.36 -6.29 -1.89
CA ASP A 301 25.35 -4.83 -1.66
C ASP A 301 25.91 -4.46 -0.26
N SER A 302 25.96 -5.40 0.69
CA SER A 302 26.60 -5.21 2.00
C SER A 302 28.09 -5.51 2.01
N ARG A 303 28.62 -6.33 1.10
CA ARG A 303 30.08 -6.55 0.94
C ARG A 303 30.78 -5.41 0.18
N GLY A 304 30.03 -4.63 -0.60
CA GLY A 304 30.54 -3.51 -1.42
C GLY A 304 30.60 -2.15 -0.72
N ARG A 305 30.33 -2.07 0.58
CA ARG A 305 30.49 -0.87 1.41
C ARG A 305 31.52 -1.12 2.51
#